data_AF-K1UR56-F1
#
_entry.id   AF-K1UR56-F1
#
_cell.length_a   1.000
_cell.length_b   1.000
_cell.length_c   1.000
_cell.angle_alpha   90.00
_cell.angle_beta   90.00
_cell.angle_gamma   90.00
#
_symmetry.space_group_name_H-M   'P 1'
#
loop_
_entity.id
_entity.type
_entity.pdbx_description
1 polymer ?
#
loop_
_entity_poly.entity_id
_entity_poly.type
_entity_poly.pdbx_seq_one_letter_code
_entity_poly.pdbx_strand_id
1 'polypeptide(L)' 'MVVAGDHANNDMAGDDDDSWKSQFEASGKFDSIDTQIAGLGEIKAIQDLYVAHTADAINE' A
#
# COMPACT_ATOMS: atom_id res chain seq x y z
N MET A 1 2.29 2.05 -1.35
CA MET A 1 3.24 2.37 -2.45
C MET A 1 2.43 2.69 -3.71
N VAL A 2 3.04 3.29 -4.75
CA VAL A 2 2.30 3.62 -6.00
C VAL A 2 1.71 2.35 -6.63
N VAL A 3 2.47 1.26 -6.63
CA VAL A 3 2.00 -0.07 -7.03
C VAL A 3 2.02 -1.01 -5.83
N ALA A 4 1.17 -2.03 -5.83
CA ALA A 4 1.25 -3.16 -4.90
C ALA A 4 2.22 -4.23 -5.44
N GLY A 5 3.52 -3.92 -5.38
CA GLY A 5 4.59 -4.80 -5.85
C GLY A 5 5.09 -5.77 -4.77
N ASP A 6 6.34 -6.20 -4.89
CA ASP A 6 6.96 -7.23 -4.03
C ASP A 6 6.79 -6.95 -2.53
N HIS A 7 7.18 -5.75 -2.08
CA HIS A 7 7.01 -5.31 -0.68
C HIS A 7 5.56 -5.38 -0.18
N ALA A 8 4.56 -5.16 -1.03
CA ALA A 8 3.16 -5.26 -0.62
C ALA A 8 2.71 -6.71 -0.49
N ASN A 9 3.19 -7.59 -1.37
CA ASN A 9 2.76 -8.98 -1.43
C ASN A 9 3.51 -9.87 -0.44
N ASN A 10 4.79 -9.59 -0.15
CA ASN A 10 5.63 -10.42 0.71
C ASN A 10 5.78 -9.77 2.09
N ASP A 11 6.42 -8.60 2.17
CA ASP A 11 6.75 -8.00 3.46
C ASP A 11 5.51 -7.55 4.25
N MET A 12 4.48 -7.04 3.57
CA MET A 12 3.26 -6.58 4.24
C MET A 12 2.23 -7.69 4.43
N ALA A 13 1.98 -8.50 3.39
CA ALA A 13 0.84 -9.41 3.33
C ALA A 13 1.21 -10.88 3.06
N GLY A 14 2.49 -11.19 3.02
CA GLY A 14 2.98 -12.54 2.80
C GLY A 14 2.69 -13.46 3.97
N ASP A 15 2.92 -14.75 3.76
CA ASP A 15 2.71 -15.78 4.77
C ASP A 15 3.99 -16.13 5.57
N ASP A 16 5.12 -15.47 5.28
CA ASP A 16 6.34 -15.60 6.08
C ASP A 16 6.17 -14.95 7.46
N ASP A 17 6.85 -15.49 8.48
CA ASP A 17 6.72 -15.06 9.89
C ASP A 17 7.13 -13.58 10.12
N ASP A 18 7.98 -13.03 9.26
CA ASP A 18 8.43 -11.64 9.33
C ASP A 18 7.52 -10.67 8.56
N SER A 19 6.48 -11.17 7.86
CA SER A 19 5.49 -10.30 7.25
C SER A 19 4.70 -9.52 8.30
N TRP A 20 4.21 -8.33 7.95
CA TRP A 20 3.40 -7.54 8.89
C TRP A 20 2.10 -8.26 9.24
N LYS A 21 1.44 -8.90 8.27
CA LYS A 21 0.26 -9.72 8.48
C LYS A 21 0.52 -10.80 9.54
N SER A 22 1.56 -11.61 9.37
CA SER A 22 1.92 -12.68 10.31
C SER A 22 2.23 -12.13 11.71
N GLN A 23 2.95 -11.02 11.79
CA GLN A 23 3.24 -10.37 13.08
C GLN A 23 1.99 -9.84 13.78
N PHE A 24 1.03 -9.28 13.03
CA PHE A 24 -0.24 -8.81 13.61
C PHE A 24 -1.12 -9.97 14.08
N GLU A 25 -1.22 -11.06 13.31
CA GLU A 25 -1.93 -12.28 13.71
C GLU A 25 -1.30 -12.88 14.98
N ALA A 26 0.03 -13.01 15.03
CA ALA A 26 0.76 -13.54 16.17
C ALA A 26 0.60 -12.69 17.45
N SER A 27 0.32 -11.40 17.31
CA SER A 27 0.16 -10.49 18.45
C SER A 27 -1.11 -10.77 19.28
N GLY A 28 -2.13 -11.40 18.68
CA GLY A 28 -3.44 -11.64 19.30
C GLY A 28 -4.17 -10.37 19.75
N LYS A 29 -3.84 -9.20 19.17
CA LYS A 29 -4.43 -7.90 19.54
C LYS A 29 -5.67 -7.52 18.72
N PHE A 30 -5.94 -8.25 17.65
CA PHE A 30 -7.02 -7.97 16.70
C PHE A 30 -7.84 -9.23 16.48
N ASP A 31 -9.14 -9.06 16.25
CA ASP A 31 -10.04 -10.18 15.96
C ASP A 31 -9.84 -10.74 14.53
N SER A 32 -9.45 -9.88 13.59
CA SER A 32 -9.11 -10.25 12.22
C SER A 32 -8.09 -9.27 11.61
N ILE A 33 -7.31 -9.76 10.64
CA ILE A 33 -6.36 -8.97 9.86
C ILE A 33 -6.72 -9.10 8.39
N ASP A 34 -7.00 -7.96 7.75
CA ASP A 34 -7.33 -7.89 6.33
C ASP A 34 -6.31 -7.04 5.60
N THR A 35 -5.71 -7.59 4.54
CA THR A 35 -4.72 -6.89 3.72
C THR A 35 -5.35 -6.34 2.45
N GLN A 36 -5.07 -5.08 2.13
CA GLN A 36 -5.51 -4.47 0.88
C GLN A 36 -4.33 -4.40 -0.12
N ILE A 37 -4.35 -5.30 -1.09
CA ILE A 37 -3.32 -5.37 -2.13
C ILE A 37 -3.77 -4.56 -3.34
N ALA A 38 -3.62 -3.24 -3.23
CA ALA A 38 -3.88 -2.29 -4.30
C ALA A 38 -2.85 -1.15 -4.24
N GLY A 39 -2.38 -0.69 -5.40
CA GLY A 39 -1.48 0.44 -5.49
C GLY A 39 -2.21 1.77 -5.27
N LEU A 40 -1.54 2.75 -4.64
CA LEU A 40 -2.09 4.12 -4.57
C LEU A 40 -2.33 4.72 -5.96
N GLY A 41 -1.57 4.28 -6.97
CA GLY A 41 -1.72 4.70 -8.36
C GLY A 41 -3.03 4.27 -9.00
N GLU A 42 -3.79 3.35 -8.40
CA GLU A 42 -5.12 2.95 -8.88
C GLU A 42 -6.24 3.86 -8.35
N ILE A 43 -5.96 4.68 -7.33
CA ILE A 43 -6.93 5.57 -6.69
C ILE A 43 -7.03 6.88 -7.49
N LYS A 44 -8.21 7.17 -8.05
CA LYS A 44 -8.44 8.36 -8.88
C LYS A 44 -8.02 9.67 -8.20
N ALA A 45 -8.35 9.86 -6.93
CA ALA A 45 -7.97 11.05 -6.18
C ALA A 45 -6.44 11.23 -6.08
N ILE A 46 -5.66 10.13 -6.00
CA ILE A 46 -4.20 10.18 -5.98
C ILE A 46 -3.65 10.48 -7.38
N GLN A 47 -4.24 9.90 -8.43
CA GLN A 47 -3.89 10.23 -9.80
C GLN A 47 -4.09 11.72 -10.09
N ASP A 48 -5.20 12.30 -9.61
CA ASP A 48 -5.49 13.72 -9.78
C ASP A 48 -4.45 14.63 -9.09
N LEU A 49 -3.91 14.21 -7.94
CA LEU A 49 -2.79 14.90 -7.30
C LEU A 49 -1.52 14.86 -8.15
N TYR A 50 -1.20 13.72 -8.78
CA TYR A 50 -0.05 13.65 -9.69
C TYR A 50 -0.21 14.53 -10.92
N VAL A 51 -1.42 14.61 -11.49
CA VAL A 51 -1.72 15.53 -12.60
C VAL A 51 -1.56 16.98 -12.16
N ALA A 52 -2.10 17.35 -11.00
CA ALA A 52 -1.98 18.71 -10.45
C ALA A 52 -0.52 19.11 -10.25
N HIS A 53 0.28 18.29 -9.56
CA HIS A 53 1.70 18.58 -9.35
C HIS A 53 2.49 18.66 -10.66
N THR A 54 2.14 17.85 -11.66
CA THR A 54 2.78 17.92 -12.99
C THR A 54 2.43 19.22 -13.70
N ALA A 55 1.17 19.66 -13.62
CA ALA A 55 0.74 20.93 -14.18
C ALA A 55 1.43 22.12 -13.51
N ASP A 56 1.54 22.10 -12.18
CA ASP A 56 2.25 23.13 -11.42
C ASP A 56 3.72 23.22 -11.86
N ALA A 57 4.42 22.08 -11.96
CA ALA A 57 5.82 22.05 -12.38
C ALA A 57 6.06 22.50 -13.84
N ILE A 58 5.07 22.37 -14.72
CA ILE A 58 5.14 22.87 -16.12
C ILE A 58 4.91 24.38 -16.18
N ASN A 59 4.12 24.93 -15.26
CA ASN A 59 3.71 26.33 -15.24
C ASN A 59 4.65 27.25 -14.43
N GLU A 60 5.75 26.72 -13.89
CA GLU A 60 6.89 27.49 -13.33
C GLU A 60 7.77 28.10 -14.42
#